data_AF-A0A7X5IFV1-F1
#
_entry.id   AF-A0A7X5IFV1-F1
#
_cell.length_a   1.000
_cell.length_b   1.000
_cell.length_c   1.000
_cell.angle_alpha   90.00
_cell.angle_beta   90.00
_cell.angle_gamma   90.00
#
_symmetry.space_group_name_H-M   'P 1'
#
loop_
_entity.id
_entity.type
_entity.pdbx_description
1 polymer ?
#
loop_
_entity_poly.entity_id
_entity_poly.type
_entity_poly.pdbx_seq_one_letter_code
_entity_poly.pdbx_strand_id
1 'polypeptide(L)'
;MAKYIYNNQHAAPYDTVEATYQFTDVDGNQVEGSYSHDNLLSLFEIMGDVLTEEFHPTVNKNSLWMNGIVDINKTIHITIRPYSAPV
;
A
#
# COMPACT_ATOMS: atom_id res chain seq x y z
N MET A 1 -3.80 15.37 -11.93
CA MET A 1 -3.32 14.03 -11.55
C MET A 1 -2.25 14.22 -10.49
N ALA A 2 -2.55 13.91 -9.23
CA ALA A 2 -1.61 14.00 -8.12
C ALA A 2 -0.88 12.67 -7.92
N LYS A 3 0.25 12.71 -7.20
CA LYS A 3 0.98 11.52 -6.76
C LYS A 3 1.10 11.56 -5.24
N TYR A 4 0.72 10.46 -4.60
CA TYR A 4 0.80 10.27 -3.15
C TYR A 4 1.79 9.14 -2.83
N ILE A 5 2.61 9.32 -1.79
CA ILE A 5 3.66 8.37 -1.39
C ILE A 5 3.48 8.04 0.08
N TYR A 6 3.29 6.76 0.38
CA TYR A 6 3.09 6.20 1.72
C TYR A 6 4.19 5.20 2.03
N ASN A 7 5.28 5.70 2.58
CA ASN A 7 6.35 4.83 3.06
C ASN A 7 6.07 4.46 4.52
N ASN A 8 6.27 3.20 4.86
CA ASN A 8 6.24 2.74 6.25
C ASN A 8 7.22 3.58 7.08
N GLN A 9 6.70 4.40 7.98
CA GLN A 9 7.52 5.19 8.92
C GLN A 9 8.15 4.31 10.02
N HIS A 10 7.77 3.03 10.09
CA HIS A 10 8.14 2.06 11.12
C HIS A 10 8.75 0.79 10.52
N ALA A 11 9.61 0.89 9.52
CA ALA A 11 10.41 -0.26 9.11
C ALA A 11 11.27 -0.71 10.31
N ALA A 12 10.96 -1.89 10.86
CA ALA A 12 11.65 -2.39 12.04
C ALA A 12 13.02 -2.95 11.63
N PRO A 13 14.05 -2.86 12.49
CA PRO A 13 15.40 -3.36 12.17
C PRO A 13 15.48 -4.85 11.81
N TYR A 14 14.44 -5.62 12.12
CA TYR A 14 14.36 -7.07 11.94
C TYR A 14 13.32 -7.49 10.90
N ASP A 15 12.72 -6.55 10.16
CA ASP A 15 11.83 -6.91 9.06
C ASP A 15 12.61 -7.71 8.01
N THR A 16 12.04 -8.82 7.56
CA THR A 16 12.70 -9.76 6.65
C THR A 16 12.06 -9.78 5.27
N VAL A 17 10.91 -9.11 5.10
CA VAL A 17 10.19 -8.97 3.84
C VAL A 17 9.67 -7.56 3.68
N GLU A 18 9.70 -7.05 2.45
CA GLU A 18 9.17 -5.76 2.05
C GLU A 18 8.23 -5.93 0.86
N ALA A 19 7.09 -5.26 0.90
CA ALA A 19 6.21 -5.04 -0.22
C ALA A 19 6.29 -3.58 -0.65
N THR A 20 6.47 -3.35 -1.95
CA THR A 20 6.16 -2.07 -2.57
C THR A 20 4.89 -2.20 -3.39
N TYR A 21 4.05 -1.18 -3.38
CA TYR A 21 2.78 -1.19 -4.09
C TYR A 21 2.55 0.11 -4.85
N GLN A 22 1.80 0.01 -5.93
CA GLN A 22 1.39 1.13 -6.77
C GLN A 22 -0.01 0.85 -7.32
N PHE A 23 -0.91 1.82 -7.19
CA PHE A 23 -2.25 1.75 -7.77
C PHE A 23 -2.78 3.13 -8.17
N THR A 24 -3.92 3.13 -8.85
CA THR A 24 -4.68 4.34 -9.19
C THR A 24 -5.89 4.44 -8.27
N ASP A 25 -6.10 5.62 -7.69
CA ASP A 25 -7.29 5.87 -6.87
C ASP A 25 -8.54 6.13 -7.74
N VAL A 26 -9.71 6.19 -7.10
CA VAL A 26 -11.00 6.49 -7.76
C VAL A 26 -11.11 7.87 -8.41
N ASP A 27 -10.24 8.81 -8.04
CA ASP A 27 -10.15 10.15 -8.62
C ASP A 27 -9.13 10.22 -9.77
N GLY A 28 -8.42 9.11 -10.05
CA GLY A 28 -7.37 9.01 -11.05
C GLY A 28 -5.99 9.47 -10.58
N ASN A 29 -5.74 9.66 -9.28
CA ASN A 29 -4.40 9.93 -8.76
C ASN A 29 -3.60 8.64 -8.60
N GLN A 30 -2.28 8.79 -8.62
CA GLN A 30 -1.36 7.67 -8.43
C GLN A 30 -0.95 7.58 -6.97
N VAL A 31 -1.10 6.40 -6.39
CA VAL A 31 -0.70 6.11 -5.02
C VAL A 31 0.41 5.07 -5.04
N GLU A 32 1.50 5.34 -4.35
CA GLU A 32 2.63 4.44 -4.16
C GLU A 32 2.94 4.29 -2.69
N GLY A 33 3.48 3.15 -2.30
CA GLY A 33 3.97 2.98 -0.94
C GLY A 33 4.79 1.73 -0.73
N SER A 34 5.29 1.60 0.49
CA SER A 34 6.04 0.42 0.92
C SER A 34 5.70 0.05 2.36
N TYR A 35 5.63 -1.25 2.63
CA TYR A 35 5.55 -1.83 3.97
C TYR A 35 6.57 -2.94 4.10
N SER A 36 7.14 -3.07 5.30
CA SER A 36 8.06 -4.12 5.66
C SER A 36 7.54 -4.82 6.90
N HIS A 37 7.79 -6.13 6.98
CA HIS A 37 7.44 -6.88 8.18
C HIS A 37 8.33 -8.10 8.42
N ASP A 38 8.11 -8.78 9.55
CA ASP A 38 8.91 -9.90 10.02
C ASP A 38 8.73 -11.16 9.18
N ASN A 39 7.54 -11.36 8.61
CA ASN A 39 7.21 -12.48 7.73
C ASN A 39 6.12 -12.13 6.70
N LEU A 40 5.97 -12.99 5.69
CA LEU A 40 5.08 -12.77 4.55
C LEU A 40 3.59 -12.76 4.93
N LEU A 41 3.18 -13.57 5.91
CA LEU A 41 1.77 -13.64 6.32
C LEU A 41 1.36 -12.33 6.98
N SER A 42 2.13 -11.86 7.97
CA SER A 42 1.86 -10.60 8.65
C SER A 42 1.90 -9.42 7.67
N LEU A 43 2.79 -9.45 6.67
CA LEU A 43 2.84 -8.44 5.62
C LEU A 43 1.52 -8.37 4.82
N PHE A 44 0.93 -9.52 4.47
CA PHE A 44 -0.34 -9.54 3.76
C PHE A 44 -1.51 -9.04 4.62
N GLU A 45 -1.51 -9.33 5.91
CA GLU A 45 -2.52 -8.83 6.84
C GLU A 45 -2.50 -7.29 6.90
N ILE A 46 -1.32 -6.71 7.13
CA ILE A 46 -1.16 -5.25 7.14
C ILE A 46 -1.49 -4.65 5.78
N MET A 47 -1.07 -5.26 4.67
CA MET A 47 -1.43 -4.77 3.34
C MET A 47 -2.94 -4.77 3.09
N GLY A 48 -3.66 -5.74 3.66
CA GLY A 48 -5.12 -5.75 3.66
C GLY A 48 -5.69 -4.51 4.36
N ASP A 49 -5.21 -4.23 5.58
CA ASP A 49 -5.62 -3.06 6.35
C ASP A 49 -5.28 -1.75 5.62
N VAL A 50 -4.08 -1.67 5.05
CA VAL A 50 -3.61 -0.56 4.22
C VAL A 50 -4.59 -0.32 3.07
N LEU A 51 -4.95 -1.34 2.29
CA LEU A 51 -5.91 -1.17 1.20
C LEU A 51 -7.31 -0.72 1.65
N THR A 52 -7.59 -0.80 2.96
CA THR A 52 -8.82 -0.31 3.56
C THR A 52 -8.69 1.04 4.27
N GLU A 53 -7.51 1.60 4.51
CA GLU A 53 -7.35 2.88 5.21
C GLU A 53 -7.51 4.10 4.28
N GLU A 54 -8.10 5.19 4.78
CA GLU A 54 -8.17 6.46 4.03
C GLU A 54 -6.84 7.23 4.14
N PHE A 55 -5.94 7.02 3.19
CA PHE A 55 -4.60 7.62 3.21
C PHE A 55 -4.54 9.11 2.86
N HIS A 56 -5.45 9.57 2.00
CA HIS A 56 -5.67 10.96 1.66
C HIS A 56 -7.14 11.15 1.27
N PRO A 57 -7.66 12.38 1.36
CA PRO A 57 -9.02 12.65 0.91
C PRO A 57 -9.17 12.36 -0.58
N THR A 58 -10.26 11.66 -0.90
CA THR A 58 -10.78 11.46 -2.26
C THR A 58 -12.18 12.07 -2.39
N VAL A 59 -12.51 12.56 -3.57
CA VAL A 59 -13.78 13.24 -3.88
C VAL A 59 -14.84 12.22 -4.30
N ASN A 60 -14.46 11.21 -5.11
CA ASN A 60 -15.38 10.19 -5.62
C ASN A 60 -15.41 8.93 -4.74
N LYS A 61 -15.64 9.09 -3.43
CA LYS A 61 -15.72 7.95 -2.49
C LYS A 61 -16.79 6.96 -2.91
N ASN A 62 -16.39 5.79 -3.38
CA ASN A 62 -17.32 4.70 -3.61
C ASN A 62 -17.72 4.05 -2.28
N SER A 63 -18.97 3.61 -2.14
CA SER A 63 -19.52 2.97 -0.93
C SER A 63 -19.00 1.54 -0.68
N LEU A 64 -17.78 1.22 -1.12
CA LEU A 64 -17.17 -0.10 -1.01
C LEU A 64 -16.27 -0.20 0.22
N TRP A 65 -16.13 -1.42 0.74
CA TRP A 65 -15.34 -1.85 1.89
C TRP A 65 -13.83 -1.49 1.85
N MET A 66 -13.33 -0.98 0.73
CA MET A 66 -11.94 -0.49 0.56
C MET A 66 -11.82 1.02 0.80
N ASN A 67 -12.71 1.60 1.62
CA ASN A 67 -12.86 3.05 1.85
C ASN A 67 -12.94 3.91 0.57
N GLY A 68 -13.29 3.28 -0.56
CA GLY A 68 -13.46 3.94 -1.84
C GLY A 68 -12.19 4.61 -2.39
N ILE A 69 -10.98 4.24 -1.95
CA ILE A 69 -9.75 4.83 -2.49
C ILE A 69 -9.31 4.09 -3.76
N VAL A 70 -9.23 2.77 -3.76
CA VAL A 70 -8.66 2.03 -4.90
C VAL A 70 -9.66 1.93 -6.06
N ASP A 71 -9.26 2.34 -7.28
CA ASP A 71 -10.03 2.03 -8.49
C ASP A 71 -9.78 0.58 -8.91
N ILE A 72 -10.71 -0.30 -8.54
CA ILE A 72 -10.65 -1.74 -8.83
C ILE A 72 -10.72 -2.07 -10.33
N ASN A 73 -11.04 -1.10 -11.20
CA ASN A 73 -11.00 -1.27 -12.65
C ASN A 73 -9.59 -1.03 -13.23
N LYS A 74 -8.64 -0.60 -12.40
CA LYS A 74 -7.24 -0.38 -12.76
C LYS A 74 -6.37 -1.48 -12.18
N THR A 75 -5.23 -1.71 -12.83
CA THR A 75 -4.24 -2.67 -12.36
C THR A 75 -3.58 -2.17 -11.07
N ILE A 76 -3.46 -3.06 -10.10
CA ILE A 76 -2.66 -2.85 -8.89
C ILE A 76 -1.34 -3.59 -9.07
N HIS A 77 -0.23 -2.89 -8.88
CA HIS A 77 1.11 -3.47 -8.92
C HIS A 77 1.60 -3.67 -7.49
N ILE A 78 1.94 -4.90 -7.13
CA ILE A 78 2.55 -5.25 -5.84
C ILE A 78 3.81 -6.04 -6.12
N THR A 79 4.93 -5.61 -5.54
CA THR A 79 6.21 -6.32 -5.61
C THR A 79 6.64 -6.70 -4.20
N ILE A 80 6.85 -7.98 -3.96
CA ILE A 80 7.30 -8.49 -2.66
C ILE A 80 8.73 -8.99 -2.80
N ARG A 81 9.60 -8.58 -1.88
CA ARG A 81 11.02 -8.93 -1.87
C ARG A 81 11.45 -9.31 -0.44
N PRO A 82 12.38 -10.25 -0.28
CA PRO A 82 13.07 -10.40 0.99
C PRO A 82 13.83 -9.10 1.30
N TYR A 83 13.62 -8.55 2.49
CA TYR A 83 14.34 -7.38 2.96
C TYR A 83 15.76 -7.82 3.31
N SER A 84 16.70 -7.46 2.43
CA SER A 84 18.12 -7.66 2.70
C SER A 84 18.54 -6.51 3.61
N ALA A 85 18.73 -6.77 4.91
CA ALA A 85 19.36 -5.78 5.77
C ALA A 85 20.64 -5.26 5.08
N PRO A 86 20.88 -3.94 5.00
CA PRO A 86 22.13 -3.45 4.46
C PRO A 86 23.27 -4.03 5.31
N VAL A 87 24.15 -4.78 4.66
CA VAL A 87 25.37 -5.36 5.24
C VAL A 87 26.35 -4.25 5.59
#